data_AF-A3MSA3-F1
#
_entry.id   AF-A3MSA3-F1
#
_cell.length_a   1.000
_cell.length_b   1.000
_cell.length_c   1.000
_cell.angle_alpha   90.00
_cell.angle_beta   90.00
_cell.angle_gamma   90.00
#
_symmetry.space_group_name_H-M   'P 1'
#
loop_
_entity.id
_entity.type
_entity.pdbx_description
1 polymer ?
#
loop_
_entity_poly.entity_id
_entity_poly.type
_entity_poly.pdbx_seq_one_letter_code
_entity_poly.pdbx_strand_id
1 'polypeptide(L)'
;MKWVIELGLSAMVVGLVFYVVSAAAPAPAYIAAEREVTANAYFILLRLTADPHFMSALERAVCQNDTKAVAAMLNATIPVRYYYNFTVYLDDERPPSCLACAKWSQRLATASRPRGLPQSGASVAAVSALLSDGTRVRLTLSLDRP
;
A
#
# COMPACT_ATOMS: atom_id res chain seq x y z
N MET A 1 40.73 -28.91 30.87
CA MET A 1 40.38 -27.47 30.74
C MET A 1 39.82 -27.09 29.38
N LYS A 2 40.26 -27.72 28.27
CA LYS A 2 39.72 -27.48 26.90
C LYS A 2 38.19 -27.55 26.81
N TRP A 3 37.57 -28.57 27.41
CA TRP A 3 36.11 -28.74 27.43
C TRP A 3 35.34 -27.60 28.10
N VAL A 4 35.91 -26.97 29.14
CA VAL A 4 35.26 -25.85 29.85
C VAL A 4 35.27 -24.59 28.99
N ILE A 5 36.36 -24.37 28.25
CA ILE A 5 36.51 -23.24 27.32
C ILE A 5 35.55 -23.41 26.13
N GLU A 6 35.46 -24.61 25.54
CA GLU A 6 34.50 -24.90 24.45
C GLU A 6 33.05 -24.72 24.89
N LEU A 7 32.69 -25.15 26.10
CA LEU A 7 31.34 -24.98 26.65
C LEU A 7 31.01 -23.50 26.90
N GLY A 8 31.93 -22.75 27.50
CA GLY A 8 31.76 -21.30 27.72
C GLY A 8 31.59 -20.53 26.42
N LEU A 9 32.38 -20.86 25.39
CA LEU A 9 32.32 -20.20 24.09
C LEU A 9 31.02 -20.54 23.35
N SER A 10 30.55 -21.79 23.42
CA SER A 10 29.27 -22.18 22.85
C SER A 10 28.08 -21.47 23.49
N ALA A 11 28.06 -21.33 24.82
CA ALA A 11 27.02 -20.59 25.53
C ALA A 11 27.03 -19.09 25.18
N MET A 12 28.21 -18.52 24.99
CA MET A 12 28.37 -17.11 24.60
C MET A 12 27.85 -16.86 23.18
N VAL A 13 28.18 -17.74 22.22
CA VAL A 13 27.68 -17.65 20.83
C VAL A 13 26.16 -17.80 20.79
N VAL A 14 25.61 -18.77 21.52
CA VAL A 14 24.16 -18.98 21.59
C VAL A 14 23.47 -17.76 22.19
N GLY A 15 23.99 -17.21 23.29
CA GLY A 15 23.46 -15.99 23.90
C GLY A 15 23.50 -14.78 22.95
N LEU A 16 24.57 -14.63 22.17
CA LEU A 16 24.72 -13.55 21.19
C LEU A 16 23.72 -13.71 20.03
N VAL A 17 23.51 -14.93 19.53
CA VAL A 17 22.50 -15.21 18.51
C VAL A 17 21.09 -14.86 19.01
N PHE A 18 20.73 -15.28 20.22
CA PHE A 18 19.42 -14.93 20.79
C PHE A 18 19.27 -13.43 21.03
N TYR A 19 20.33 -12.75 21.46
CA TYR A 19 20.31 -11.29 21.61
C TYR A 19 20.09 -10.58 20.28
N VAL A 20 20.81 -10.94 19.23
CA VAL A 20 20.67 -10.34 17.89
C VAL A 20 19.27 -10.61 17.32
N VAL A 21 18.76 -11.84 17.44
CA VAL A 21 17.42 -12.19 16.95
C VAL A 21 16.33 -11.43 17.73
N SER A 22 16.49 -11.28 19.04
CA SER A 22 15.53 -10.56 19.88
C SER A 22 15.57 -9.05 19.65
N ALA A 23 16.75 -8.49 19.40
CA ALA A 23 16.93 -7.07 19.07
C ALA A 23 16.41 -6.74 17.66
N ALA A 24 16.41 -7.70 16.74
CA ALA A 24 15.86 -7.57 15.40
C ALA A 24 14.33 -7.80 15.34
N ALA A 25 13.71 -8.28 16.42
CA ALA A 25 12.27 -8.48 16.47
C ALA A 25 11.56 -7.12 16.56
N PRO A 26 10.61 -6.82 15.65
CA PRO A 26 9.89 -5.56 15.69
C PRO A 26 9.10 -5.45 17.00
N ALA A 27 9.20 -4.29 17.65
CA ALA A 27 8.52 -4.04 18.91
C ALA A 27 6.99 -4.25 18.75
N PRO A 28 6.28 -4.79 19.75
CA PRO A 28 4.83 -5.04 19.65
C PRO A 28 4.01 -3.77 19.38
N ALA A 29 4.51 -2.60 19.81
CA ALA A 29 3.92 -1.30 19.49
C ALA A 29 3.97 -0.97 17.98
N TYR A 30 5.00 -1.42 17.27
CA TYR A 30 5.13 -1.24 15.81
C TYR A 30 4.05 -2.05 15.07
N ILE A 31 3.86 -3.31 15.47
CA ILE A 31 2.86 -4.20 14.86
C ILE A 31 1.43 -3.67 15.10
N ALA A 32 1.15 -3.13 16.30
CA ALA A 32 -0.14 -2.53 16.60
C ALA A 32 -0.39 -1.25 15.77
N ALA A 33 0.63 -0.40 15.62
CA ALA A 33 0.55 0.82 14.83
C ALA A 33 0.34 0.52 13.33
N GLU A 34 1.04 -0.46 12.76
CA GLU A 34 0.85 -0.87 11.36
C GLU A 34 -0.56 -1.42 11.10
N ARG A 35 -1.12 -2.18 12.05
CA ARG A 35 -2.51 -2.65 11.97
C ARG A 35 -3.51 -1.50 11.97
N GLU A 36 -3.26 -0.45 12.74
CA GLU A 36 -4.11 0.75 12.75
C GLU A 36 -4.01 1.50 11.41
N VAL A 37 -2.81 1.67 10.87
CA VAL A 37 -2.59 2.37 9.59
C VAL A 37 -3.22 1.60 8.43
N THR A 38 -3.06 0.28 8.39
CA THR A 38 -3.67 -0.57 7.36
C THR A 38 -5.20 -0.58 7.45
N ALA A 39 -5.78 -0.72 8.65
CA ALA A 39 -7.22 -0.63 8.83
C ALA A 39 -7.77 0.72 8.36
N ASN A 40 -7.11 1.82 8.72
CA ASN A 40 -7.49 3.16 8.28
C ASN A 40 -7.40 3.31 6.76
N ALA A 41 -6.36 2.75 6.12
CA ALA A 41 -6.23 2.73 4.67
C ALA A 41 -7.42 2.02 4.00
N TYR A 42 -7.86 0.87 4.52
CA TYR A 42 -9.04 0.16 4.04
C TYR A 42 -10.32 0.99 4.19
N PHE A 43 -10.56 1.60 5.34
CA PHE A 43 -11.74 2.43 5.56
C PHE A 43 -11.79 3.64 4.64
N ILE A 44 -10.66 4.33 4.46
CA ILE A 44 -10.54 5.46 3.53
C ILE A 44 -10.85 4.99 2.11
N LEU A 45 -10.25 3.88 1.68
CA LEU A 45 -10.42 3.39 0.33
C LEU A 45 -11.86 2.93 0.07
N LEU A 46 -12.49 2.23 1.00
CA LEU A 46 -13.91 1.85 0.92
C LEU A 46 -14.83 3.07 0.82
N ARG A 47 -14.57 4.10 1.64
CA ARG A 47 -15.33 5.35 1.61
C ARG A 47 -15.18 6.07 0.27
N LEU A 48 -13.95 6.13 -0.27
CA LEU A 48 -13.69 6.75 -1.57
C LEU A 48 -14.34 5.96 -2.71
N THR A 49 -14.30 4.63 -2.68
CA THR A 49 -14.98 3.80 -3.70
C THR A 49 -16.50 3.91 -3.66
N ALA A 50 -17.07 4.25 -2.51
CA ALA A 50 -18.50 4.50 -2.37
C ALA A 50 -18.91 5.91 -2.86
N ASP A 51 -17.94 6.81 -3.09
CA ASP A 51 -18.20 8.16 -3.58
C ASP A 51 -18.25 8.20 -5.12
N PRO A 52 -19.40 8.52 -5.74
CA PRO A 52 -19.52 8.58 -7.19
C PRO A 52 -18.65 9.69 -7.82
N HIS A 53 -18.35 10.77 -7.09
CA HIS A 53 -17.45 11.82 -7.58
C HIS A 53 -16.01 11.33 -7.67
N PHE A 54 -15.58 10.51 -6.71
CA PHE A 54 -14.28 9.88 -6.75
C PHE A 54 -14.17 8.88 -7.91
N MET A 55 -15.18 8.02 -8.09
CA MET A 55 -15.17 7.01 -9.17
C MET A 55 -15.19 7.65 -10.57
N SER A 56 -15.92 8.75 -10.77
CA SER A 56 -15.88 9.49 -12.04
C SER A 56 -14.55 10.22 -12.26
N ALA A 57 -13.93 10.76 -11.21
CA ALA A 57 -12.58 11.33 -11.29
C ALA A 57 -11.53 10.25 -11.61
N LEU A 58 -11.70 9.05 -11.05
CA LEU A 58 -10.84 7.89 -11.28
C LEU A 58 -10.89 7.44 -12.74
N GLU A 59 -12.10 7.36 -13.32
CA GLU A 59 -12.31 7.02 -14.73
C GLU A 59 -11.59 8.02 -15.65
N ARG A 60 -11.73 9.33 -15.39
CA ARG A 60 -10.97 10.35 -16.12
C ARG A 60 -9.47 10.20 -15.93
N ALA A 61 -9.02 9.88 -14.72
CA ALA A 61 -7.60 9.64 -14.45
C ALA A 61 -7.04 8.46 -15.23
N VAL A 62 -7.83 7.38 -15.40
CA VAL A 62 -7.46 6.21 -16.19
C VAL A 62 -7.45 6.56 -17.68
N CYS A 63 -8.51 7.18 -18.20
CA CYS A 63 -8.66 7.40 -19.64
C CYS A 63 -7.87 8.59 -20.20
N GLN A 64 -7.70 9.67 -19.42
CA GLN A 64 -7.06 10.92 -19.84
C GLN A 64 -5.71 11.16 -19.16
N ASN A 65 -5.27 10.23 -18.29
CA ASN A 65 -4.06 10.38 -17.48
C ASN A 65 -4.07 11.64 -16.58
N ASP A 66 -5.26 12.17 -16.24
CA ASP A 66 -5.41 13.32 -15.34
C ASP A 66 -5.68 12.88 -13.91
N THR A 67 -4.60 12.72 -13.13
CA THR A 67 -4.66 12.30 -11.72
C THR A 67 -4.87 13.46 -10.75
N LYS A 68 -5.03 14.71 -11.22
CA LYS A 68 -5.13 15.89 -10.34
C LYS A 68 -6.36 15.85 -9.45
N ALA A 69 -7.52 15.50 -10.01
CA ALA A 69 -8.78 15.42 -9.25
C ALA A 69 -8.73 14.31 -8.19
N VAL A 70 -8.23 13.14 -8.56
CA VAL A 70 -8.03 12.00 -7.64
C VAL A 70 -7.06 12.38 -6.52
N ALA A 71 -5.94 13.02 -6.85
CA ALA A 71 -4.97 13.50 -5.87
C ALA A 71 -5.57 14.57 -4.94
N ALA A 72 -6.41 15.48 -5.45
CA ALA A 72 -7.07 16.50 -4.62
C ALA A 72 -8.03 15.86 -3.59
N MET A 73 -8.82 14.87 -3.99
CA MET A 73 -9.72 14.15 -3.10
C MET A 73 -8.96 13.30 -2.07
N LEU A 74 -7.88 12.64 -2.48
CA LEU A 74 -6.99 11.91 -1.58
C LEU A 74 -6.34 12.86 -0.56
N ASN A 75 -5.88 14.03 -1.00
CA ASN A 75 -5.30 15.05 -0.12
C ASN A 75 -6.30 15.63 0.88
N ALA A 76 -7.58 15.76 0.50
CA ALA A 76 -8.64 16.22 1.39
C ALA A 76 -9.02 15.16 2.44
N THR A 77 -8.94 13.88 2.08
CA THR A 77 -9.37 12.77 2.94
C THR A 77 -8.24 12.27 3.85
N ILE A 78 -7.00 12.23 3.34
CA ILE A 78 -5.83 11.69 4.04
C ILE A 78 -5.10 12.84 4.76
N PRO A 79 -5.01 12.81 6.11
CA PRO A 79 -4.33 13.84 6.88
C PRO A 79 -2.89 14.07 6.40
N VAL A 80 -2.44 15.33 6.41
CA VAL A 80 -1.13 15.77 5.87
C VAL A 80 0.07 15.03 6.49
N ARG A 81 -0.09 14.54 7.72
CA ARG A 81 0.93 13.75 8.43
C ARG A 81 1.22 12.37 7.83
N TYR A 82 0.43 11.92 6.86
CA TYR A 82 0.63 10.63 6.19
C TYR A 82 1.12 10.82 4.75
N TYR A 83 2.10 10.02 4.39
CA TYR A 83 2.44 9.75 3.00
C TYR A 83 1.52 8.68 2.44
N TYR A 84 1.22 8.79 1.16
CA TYR A 84 0.37 7.81 0.49
C TYR A 84 0.85 7.52 -0.92
N ASN A 85 0.62 6.28 -1.35
CA ASN A 85 0.71 5.87 -2.74
C ASN A 85 -0.57 5.14 -3.12
N PHE A 86 -1.35 5.78 -3.98
CA PHE A 86 -2.54 5.22 -4.56
C PHE A 86 -2.23 4.74 -5.97
N THR A 87 -2.57 3.50 -6.29
CA THR A 87 -2.46 3.00 -7.65
C THR A 87 -3.65 2.16 -8.06
N VAL A 88 -3.95 2.25 -9.35
CA VAL A 88 -5.04 1.55 -10.02
C VAL A 88 -4.43 0.51 -10.94
N TYR A 89 -4.84 -0.74 -10.76
CA TYR A 89 -4.48 -1.86 -11.61
C TYR A 89 -5.70 -2.37 -12.35
N LEU A 90 -5.49 -2.87 -13.56
CA LEU A 90 -6.50 -3.67 -14.23
C LEU A 90 -6.57 -5.06 -13.57
N ASP A 91 -7.76 -5.46 -13.11
CA ASP A 91 -7.97 -6.72 -12.39
C ASP A 91 -8.50 -7.84 -13.31
N ASP A 92 -8.96 -7.49 -14.50
CA ASP A 92 -9.60 -8.38 -15.46
C ASP A 92 -8.95 -8.29 -16.85
N GLU A 93 -9.24 -9.24 -17.74
CA GLU A 93 -8.77 -9.23 -19.13
C GLU A 93 -9.53 -8.24 -20.02
N ARG A 94 -10.64 -7.67 -19.51
CA ARG A 94 -11.43 -6.66 -20.22
C ARG A 94 -10.91 -5.26 -19.87
N PRO A 95 -10.10 -4.63 -20.75
CA PRO A 95 -9.62 -3.28 -20.50
C PRO A 95 -10.77 -2.27 -20.60
N PRO A 96 -10.64 -1.09 -19.97
CA PRO A 96 -11.60 0.00 -20.12
C PRO A 96 -11.69 0.43 -21.59
N SER A 97 -12.87 0.90 -22.00
CA SER A 97 -13.17 1.26 -23.40
C SER A 97 -12.16 2.25 -23.99
N CYS A 98 -11.63 3.15 -23.14
CA CYS A 98 -10.65 4.15 -23.49
C CYS A 98 -9.21 3.62 -23.66
N LEU A 99 -8.88 2.42 -23.18
CA LEU A 99 -7.54 1.83 -23.24
C LEU A 99 -7.60 0.38 -23.73
N ALA A 100 -8.06 0.16 -24.96
CA ALA A 100 -8.25 -1.16 -25.56
C ALA A 100 -7.01 -2.09 -25.57
N CYS A 101 -5.80 -1.54 -25.43
CA CYS A 101 -4.55 -2.30 -25.41
C CYS A 101 -4.03 -2.62 -24.00
N ALA A 102 -4.76 -2.26 -22.94
CA ALA A 102 -4.32 -2.50 -21.58
C ALA A 102 -4.33 -4.01 -21.26
N LYS A 103 -3.25 -4.49 -20.62
CA LYS A 103 -3.10 -5.89 -20.23
C LYS A 103 -3.47 -6.09 -18.77
N TRP A 104 -3.81 -7.33 -18.41
CA TRP A 104 -4.05 -7.72 -17.03
C TRP A 104 -2.89 -7.30 -16.11
N SER A 105 -3.19 -6.88 -14.88
CA SER A 105 -2.23 -6.33 -13.89
C SER A 105 -1.47 -5.08 -14.32
N GLN A 106 -1.81 -4.47 -15.46
CA GLN A 106 -1.19 -3.22 -15.88
C GLN A 106 -1.61 -2.08 -14.95
N ARG A 107 -0.63 -1.28 -14.54
CA ARG A 107 -0.86 -0.04 -13.79
C ARG A 107 -1.49 0.99 -14.72
N LEU A 108 -2.73 1.38 -14.43
CA LEU A 108 -3.51 2.33 -15.22
C LEU A 108 -3.27 3.77 -14.76
N ALA A 109 -3.29 4.01 -13.45
CA ALA A 109 -3.09 5.34 -12.87
C ALA A 109 -2.37 5.25 -11.52
N THR A 110 -1.65 6.32 -11.16
CA THR A 110 -1.00 6.46 -9.86
C THR A 110 -1.06 7.88 -9.35
N ALA A 111 -1.34 8.04 -8.06
CA ALA A 111 -1.28 9.31 -7.36
C ALA A 111 -0.57 9.10 -6.02
N SER A 112 0.48 9.87 -5.76
CA SER A 112 1.27 9.73 -4.53
C SER A 112 1.59 11.07 -3.89
N ARG A 113 1.74 11.06 -2.57
CA ARG A 113 2.27 12.16 -1.77
C ARG A 113 3.36 11.62 -0.82
N PRO A 114 4.62 12.07 -0.94
CA PRO A 114 5.15 12.95 -2.00
C PRO A 114 5.08 12.31 -3.40
N ARG A 115 5.16 13.14 -4.46
CA ARG A 115 5.16 12.62 -5.84
C ARG A 115 6.38 11.73 -6.05
N GLY A 116 6.17 10.54 -6.62
CA GLY A 116 7.24 9.57 -6.87
C GLY A 116 7.58 8.65 -5.70
N LEU A 117 6.80 8.69 -4.61
CA LEU A 117 6.93 7.73 -3.51
C LEU A 117 6.78 6.29 -4.07
N PRO A 118 7.74 5.38 -3.85
CA PRO A 118 7.60 3.99 -4.26
C PRO A 118 6.45 3.31 -3.50
N GLN A 119 5.93 2.21 -4.04
CA GLN A 119 4.97 1.40 -3.29
C GLN A 119 5.69 0.73 -2.12
N SER A 120 5.25 1.01 -0.90
CA SER A 120 5.69 0.28 0.29
C SER A 120 4.81 -0.95 0.48
N GLY A 121 5.40 -2.14 0.46
CA GLY A 121 4.70 -3.41 0.60
C GLY A 121 4.21 -3.74 2.02
N ALA A 122 4.61 -2.95 3.02
CA ALA A 122 4.34 -3.26 4.44
C ALA A 122 2.92 -2.91 4.89
N SER A 123 2.23 -1.97 4.23
CA SER A 123 0.91 -1.48 4.65
C SER A 123 0.01 -1.11 3.47
N VAL A 124 -0.42 -2.10 2.68
CA VAL A 124 -1.24 -1.90 1.46
C VAL A 124 -2.68 -2.35 1.69
N ALA A 125 -3.62 -1.42 1.56
CA ALA A 125 -5.04 -1.74 1.40
C ALA A 125 -5.37 -1.96 -0.08
N ALA A 126 -6.14 -3.00 -0.40
CA ALA A 126 -6.56 -3.30 -1.76
C ALA A 126 -8.05 -3.61 -1.84
N VAL A 127 -8.77 -2.96 -2.76
CA VAL A 127 -10.20 -3.22 -3.02
C VAL A 127 -10.43 -3.32 -4.52
N SER A 128 -11.27 -4.27 -4.94
CA SER A 128 -11.76 -4.35 -6.31
C SER A 128 -12.99 -3.47 -6.46
N ALA A 129 -12.98 -2.55 -7.44
CA ALA A 129 -14.11 -1.71 -7.80
C ALA A 129 -14.45 -1.89 -9.28
N LEU A 130 -15.67 -1.51 -9.66
CA LEU A 130 -16.13 -1.49 -11.05
C LEU A 130 -16.15 -0.04 -11.53
N LEU A 131 -15.59 0.21 -12.71
CA LEU A 131 -15.79 1.48 -13.43
C LEU A 131 -17.22 1.55 -13.98
N SER A 132 -17.63 2.74 -14.41
CA SER A 132 -18.87 3.01 -15.17
C SER A 132 -19.09 2.03 -16.33
N ASP A 133 -18.02 1.72 -17.06
CA ASP A 133 -18.00 0.79 -18.20
C ASP A 133 -18.14 -0.70 -17.80
N GLY A 134 -18.25 -1.00 -16.50
CA GLY A 134 -18.30 -2.36 -15.98
C GLY A 134 -16.94 -3.07 -15.92
N THR A 135 -15.84 -2.35 -16.17
CA THR A 135 -14.49 -2.92 -16.07
C THR A 135 -14.04 -3.00 -14.63
N ARG A 136 -13.45 -4.16 -14.26
CA ARG A 136 -12.98 -4.41 -12.90
C ARG A 136 -11.56 -3.87 -12.73
N VAL A 137 -11.40 -2.99 -11.76
CA VAL A 137 -10.10 -2.43 -11.38
C VAL A 137 -9.78 -2.77 -9.94
N ARG A 138 -8.50 -3.02 -9.68
CA ARG A 138 -7.97 -3.19 -8.34
C ARG A 138 -7.33 -1.89 -7.91
N LEU A 139 -7.91 -1.28 -6.89
CA LEU A 139 -7.45 -0.05 -6.27
C LEU A 139 -6.59 -0.41 -5.07
N THR A 140 -5.42 0.19 -5.00
CA THR A 140 -4.47 -0.05 -3.92
C THR A 140 -4.07 1.28 -3.30
N LEU A 141 -4.01 1.33 -1.98
CA LEU A 141 -3.55 2.48 -1.21
C LEU A 141 -2.57 1.99 -0.17
N SER A 142 -1.32 2.43 -0.28
CA SER A 142 -0.38 2.31 0.82
C SER A 142 -0.35 3.62 1.59
N LEU A 143 -0.48 3.55 2.91
CA LEU A 143 -0.26 4.68 3.81
C LEU A 143 1.04 4.44 4.57
N ASP A 144 1.81 5.50 4.72
CA ASP A 144 3.06 5.48 5.49
C ASP A 144 3.16 6.73 6.37
N ARG A 145 3.90 6.63 7.47
CA ARG A 145 4.27 7.79 8.28
C ARG A 145 5.68 8.26 7.87
N PRO A 146 5.92 9.58 7.79
CA PRO A 146 7.26 10.12 7.55
C PRO A 146 8.28 9.68 8.62
#